data_AF-A0A3Q7EC21-F1
#
_entry.id   AF-A0A3Q7EC21-F1
#
_cell.length_a   1.000
_cell.length_b   1.000
_cell.length_c   1.000
_cell.angle_alpha   90.00
_cell.angle_beta   90.00
_cell.angle_gamma   90.00
#
_symmetry.space_group_name_H-M   'P 1'
#
loop_
_entity.id
_entity.type
_entity.pdbx_description
1 polymer ?
#
loop_
_entity_poly.entity_id
_entity_poly.type
_entity_poly.pdbx_seq_one_letter_code
_entity_poly.pdbx_strand_id
1 'polypeptide(L)' 'MLVNCIRKHGKKSLSYKIIYRAVKKIQQKTETIPLSILHLAIRGVTPDTTVKA' A
#
# COMPACT_ATOMS: atom_id res chain seq x y z
N MET A 1 -5.17 -1.70 -6.15
CA MET A 1 -5.84 -2.76 -5.35
C MET A 1 -5.72 -2.61 -3.82
N LEU A 2 -4.70 -1.94 -3.27
CA LEU A 2 -4.48 -1.85 -1.81
C LEU A 2 -5.66 -1.31 -0.97
N VAL A 3 -6.41 -0.34 -1.50
CA VAL A 3 -7.60 0.20 -0.79
C VAL A 3 -8.61 -0.89 -0.48
N ASN A 4 -8.80 -1.84 -1.41
CA ASN A 4 -9.73 -2.96 -1.21
C ASN A 4 -9.19 -3.98 -0.22
N CYS A 5 -7.87 -4.20 -0.17
CA CYS A 5 -7.23 -5.10 0.79
C CYS A 5 -7.42 -4.65 2.25
N ILE A 6 -7.42 -3.33 2.50
CA ILE A 6 -7.58 -2.77 3.86
C ILE A 6 -9.05 -2.46 4.21
N ARG A 7 -9.97 -2.60 3.26
CA ARG A 7 -11.38 -2.25 3.44
C ARG A 7 -12.06 -3.28 4.33
N LYS A 8 -12.46 -2.86 5.53
CA LYS A 8 -13.25 -3.66 6.47
C LYS A 8 -14.68 -3.12 6.58
N HIS A 9 -15.65 -4.01 6.76
CA HIS A 9 -17.07 -3.68 6.98
C HIS A 9 -17.67 -2.71 5.93
N GLY A 10 -17.22 -2.81 4.68
CA GLY A 10 -17.71 -1.95 3.60
C GLY A 10 -17.27 -0.48 3.67
N LYS A 11 -16.48 -0.06 4.66
CA LYS A 11 -16.10 1.34 4.93
C LYS A 11 -15.12 1.90 3.89
N LYS A 12 -15.61 2.21 2.69
CA LYS A 12 -14.82 2.69 1.54
C LYS A 12 -14.11 4.02 1.84
N SER A 13 -14.82 5.03 2.32
CA SER A 13 -14.27 6.37 2.56
C SER A 13 -13.11 6.36 3.57
N LEU A 14 -13.22 5.53 4.62
CA LEU A 14 -12.20 5.39 5.65
C LEU A 14 -10.91 4.77 5.07
N SER A 15 -11.03 3.72 4.26
CA SER A 15 -9.88 3.08 3.61
C SER A 15 -9.13 4.05 2.69
N TYR A 16 -9.85 4.83 1.88
CA TYR A 16 -9.21 5.86 1.06
C TYR A 16 -8.47 6.90 1.90
N LYS A 17 -9.09 7.38 2.99
CA LYS A 17 -8.47 8.36 3.90
C LYS A 17 -7.19 7.81 4.56
N ILE A 18 -7.18 6.54 4.96
CA ILE A 18 -6.00 5.90 5.57
C ILE A 18 -4.85 5.83 4.55
N ILE A 19 -5.11 5.34 3.32
CA ILE A 19 -4.07 5.21 2.30
C ILE A 19 -3.52 6.58 1.89
N TYR A 20 -4.37 7.56 1.63
CA TYR A 20 -3.90 8.90 1.25
C TYR A 20 -3.03 9.56 2.34
N ARG A 21 -3.42 9.40 3.62
CA ARG A 21 -2.62 9.90 4.74
C ARG A 21 -1.27 9.18 4.85
N ALA A 22 -1.24 7.86 4.64
CA ALA A 22 0.01 7.09 4.67
C ALA A 22 0.94 7.50 3.52
N VAL A 23 0.42 7.62 2.31
CA VAL A 23 1.18 8.06 1.12
C VAL A 23 1.75 9.46 1.33
N LYS A 24 0.96 10.40 1.86
CA LYS A 24 1.43 11.76 2.17
C LYS A 24 2.57 11.75 3.20
N LYS A 25 2.48 10.92 4.24
CA LYS A 25 3.55 10.77 5.24
C LYS A 25 4.83 10.20 4.64
N ILE A 26 4.73 9.24 3.73
CA ILE A 26 5.89 8.67 3.03
C ILE A 26 6.56 9.74 2.17
N GLN A 27 5.76 10.46 1.36
CA GLN A 27 6.28 11.56 0.53
C GLN A 27 7.03 12.63 1.35
N GLN A 28 6.49 13.01 2.51
CA GLN A 28 7.14 13.99 3.40
C GLN A 28 8.45 13.50 4.01
N LYS A 29 8.60 12.20 4.22
CA LYS A 29 9.81 11.61 4.82
C LYS A 29 10.91 11.32 3.81
N THR A 30 10.54 11.00 2.57
CA THR A 30 11.46 10.43 1.59
C THR A 30 11.69 11.35 0.39
N GLU A 31 10.99 12.49 0.30
CA GLU A 31 11.09 13.52 -0.75
C GLU A 31 11.00 12.98 -2.19
N THR A 32 10.49 11.77 -2.37
CA THR A 32 10.49 11.00 -3.62
C THR A 32 9.08 10.63 -4.02
N ILE A 33 8.93 10.18 -5.28
CA ILE A 33 7.63 9.81 -5.85
C ILE A 33 7.07 8.61 -5.09
N PRO A 34 5.96 8.76 -4.35
CA PRO A 34 5.45 7.70 -3.47
C PRO A 34 4.90 6.49 -4.23
N LEU A 35 4.49 6.67 -5.49
CA LEU A 35 4.03 5.57 -6.35
C LEU A 35 5.15 4.56 -6.62
N SER A 36 6.37 5.05 -6.88
CA SER A 36 7.55 4.22 -7.13
C SER A 36 7.95 3.42 -5.89
N ILE A 37 7.91 4.06 -4.72
CA ILE A 37 8.14 3.39 -3.42
C ILE A 37 7.13 2.28 -3.20
N LEU A 38 5.85 2.53 -3.50
CA LEU A 38 4.79 1.54 -3.32
C LEU A 38 5.01 0.31 -4.21
N HIS A 39 5.40 0.51 -5.47
CA HIS A 39 5.73 -0.59 -6.37
C HIS A 39 6.96 -1.38 -5.90
N LEU A 40 8.03 -0.68 -5.50
CA LEU A 40 9.24 -1.33 -5.00
C LEU A 40 8.95 -2.13 -3.73
N ALA A 41 8.13 -1.59 -2.83
CA ALA A 41 7.70 -2.27 -1.61
C ALA A 41 6.90 -3.54 -1.93
N ILE A 42 5.92 -3.47 -2.85
CA ILE A 42 5.14 -4.64 -3.26
C ILE A 42 6.06 -5.72 -3.85
N ARG A 43 6.99 -5.34 -4.72
CA ARG A 43 7.97 -6.27 -5.29
C ARG A 43 8.85 -6.89 -4.21
N GLY A 44 9.34 -6.10 -3.26
CA GLY A 44 10.19 -6.57 -2.17
C GLY A 44 9.50 -7.50 -1.17
N VAL A 45 8.17 -7.42 -1.02
CA VAL A 45 7.39 -8.34 -0.17
C VAL A 45 6.78 -9.52 -0.94
N THR A 46 6.86 -9.52 -2.27
CA THR A 46 6.36 -10.63 -3.08
C THR A 46 7.39 -11.75 -3.04
N PRO A 47 7.06 -12.94 -2.52
CA PRO A 47 8.00 -14.05 -2.46
C PRO A 47 8.26 -14.63 -3.86
N ASP A 48 9.50 -15.05 -4.13
CA ASP A 48 9.88 -15.67 -5.41
C ASP A 48 9.24 -17.04 -5.63
N THR A 49 8.97 -17.76 -4.53
CA THR A 49 8.37 -19.10 -4.54
C THR A 49 7.33 -19.24 -3.45
N THR A 50 6.22 -19.89 -3.77
CA THR A 50 5.17 -20.27 -2.80
C THR A 50 5.16 -21.78 -2.62
N VAL A 51 4.98 -22.25 -1.39
CA VAL A 51 4.77 -23.68 -1.12
C VAL A 51 3.30 -24.00 -1.36
N LYS A 52 3.03 -25.02 -2.17
CA LYS A 52 1.69 -25.54 -2.41
C LYS A 52 1.46 -26.77 -1.51
N ALA A 53 0.33 -26.79 -0.82
CA ALA A 53 -0.12 -27.94 -0.03
C ALA A 53 -0.65 -29.06 -0.93
#